data_AF-A0A4Q7MVE8-F1
#
_entry.id   AF-A0A4Q7MVE8-F1
#
_cell.length_a   1.000
_cell.length_b   1.000
_cell.length_c   1.000
_cell.angle_alpha   90.00
_cell.angle_beta   90.00
_cell.angle_gamma   90.00
#
_symmetry.space_group_name_H-M   'P 1'
#
loop_
_entity.id
_entity.type
_entity.pdbx_description
1 polymer ?
#
loop_
_entity_poly.entity_id
_entity_poly.type
_entity_poly.pdbx_seq_one_letter_code
_entity_poly.pdbx_strand_id
1 'polypeptide(L)'
;MEYRRLGKSGLELSVLSFGSWVTFHKQLEDGLADELMGIAYDRGVNFFDNAEVYALGESEKMMGRVLKKKKWDRTSYTISSKAYFGWRGKDNKPNQTGLSRKHLFEACNEALQRLQLDYLDLFFCHRPDVNVPIEEVVWTMHNLIQQGKILYWGTSQWSGAEIMEAHRVAQQYNLIGPVMEQPQYNMFERFKMEQDYLPVFKNVGLGTTIWSPLAAGFLTGKYNDGIPADSRLALEGFDWLKDRWIQDAKLEKVKKLTELAKQLNVSLASLAIAWTIKNPNVTTAILGATKRSQLDDNFKALDVLQLLTPEVLAQIENILQNKPSMDLA
;
A
#
# COMPACT_ATOMS: atom_id res chain seq x y z
N MET A 1 3.06 -15.83 10.92
CA MET A 1 2.55 -14.95 9.85
C MET A 1 1.51 -15.72 9.05
N GLU A 2 0.36 -15.11 8.74
CA GLU A 2 -0.61 -15.66 7.78
C GLU A 2 -0.19 -15.23 6.36
N TYR A 3 -0.29 -16.14 5.39
CA TYR A 3 -0.05 -15.87 3.97
C TYR A 3 -1.35 -16.04 3.19
N ARG A 4 -1.64 -15.10 2.28
CA ARG A 4 -2.86 -15.07 1.47
C ARG A 4 -2.49 -14.98 0.00
N ARG A 5 -3.26 -15.66 -0.85
CA ARG A 5 -3.15 -15.48 -2.30
C ARG A 5 -3.47 -14.05 -2.71
N LEU A 6 -2.67 -13.51 -3.62
CA LEU A 6 -2.92 -12.23 -4.26
C LEU A 6 -4.05 -12.39 -5.28
N GLY A 7 -5.27 -12.21 -4.80
CA GLY A 7 -6.49 -12.47 -5.56
C GLY A 7 -6.53 -13.93 -6.00
N LYS A 8 -6.84 -14.16 -7.26
CA LYS A 8 -6.84 -15.50 -7.88
C LYS A 8 -5.47 -15.96 -8.41
N SER A 9 -4.42 -15.14 -8.27
CA SER A 9 -3.08 -15.53 -8.72
C SER A 9 -2.48 -16.64 -7.83
N GLY A 10 -1.38 -17.24 -8.28
CA GLY A 10 -0.63 -18.22 -7.49
C GLY A 10 0.34 -17.61 -6.48
N LEU A 11 0.50 -16.28 -6.45
CA LEU A 11 1.43 -15.60 -5.56
C LEU A 11 0.82 -15.45 -4.17
N GLU A 12 1.56 -15.82 -3.12
CA GLU A 12 1.14 -15.63 -1.73
C GLU A 12 1.95 -14.52 -1.06
N LEU A 13 1.24 -13.58 -0.44
CA LEU A 13 1.84 -12.48 0.32
C LEU A 13 1.51 -12.64 1.80
N SER A 14 2.43 -12.22 2.66
CA SER A 14 2.15 -12.06 4.08
C SER A 14 1.03 -11.05 4.28
N VAL A 15 0.08 -11.34 5.18
CA VAL A 15 -1.09 -10.48 5.44
C VAL A 15 -0.69 -9.07 5.91
N LEU A 16 0.50 -8.94 6.48
CA LEU A 16 1.17 -7.66 6.75
C LEU A 16 2.40 -7.55 5.85
N SER A 17 2.57 -6.39 5.22
CA SER A 17 3.71 -6.07 4.36
C SER A 17 4.41 -4.81 4.82
N PHE A 18 5.57 -4.49 4.25
CA PHE A 18 6.37 -3.34 4.68
C PHE A 18 6.59 -2.34 3.55
N GLY A 19 6.14 -1.11 3.75
CA GLY A 19 6.24 -0.01 2.80
C GLY A 19 7.35 0.97 3.18
N SER A 20 7.88 1.61 2.14
CA SER A 20 9.02 2.53 2.23
C SER A 20 8.66 4.02 2.30
N TRP A 21 7.39 4.36 2.09
CA TRP A 21 6.93 5.75 1.96
C TRP A 21 7.06 6.55 3.27
N VAL A 22 7.63 7.75 3.18
CA VAL A 22 7.94 8.71 4.26
C VAL A 22 9.03 8.25 5.23
N THR A 23 9.06 6.97 5.62
CA THR A 23 10.10 6.43 6.51
C THR A 23 11.51 6.74 5.99
N PHE A 24 11.71 6.62 4.68
CA PHE A 24 13.02 6.81 4.06
C PHE A 24 13.22 8.17 3.39
N HIS A 25 12.26 9.10 3.56
CA HIS A 25 12.36 10.46 3.03
C HIS A 25 13.22 11.38 3.90
N LYS A 26 13.33 11.11 5.21
CA LYS A 26 14.17 11.87 6.16
C LYS A 26 15.33 11.09 6.75
N GLN A 27 15.29 9.75 6.70
CA GLN A 27 16.28 8.89 7.33
C GLN A 27 17.09 8.20 6.23
N LEU A 28 18.10 8.91 5.72
CA LEU A 28 19.11 8.38 4.79
C LEU A 28 20.08 7.40 5.47
N GLU A 29 19.83 7.04 6.72
CA GLU A 29 20.62 6.05 7.43
C GLU A 29 20.14 4.65 7.05
N ASP A 30 20.93 4.00 6.19
CA ASP A 30 20.76 2.59 5.83
C ASP A 30 20.60 1.68 7.06
N GLY A 31 21.15 2.05 8.22
CA GLY A 31 21.10 1.27 9.47
C GLY A 31 19.68 1.03 9.99
N LEU A 32 18.83 2.06 10.03
CA LEU A 32 17.46 1.91 10.53
C LEU A 32 16.58 1.14 9.54
N ALA A 33 16.78 1.38 8.23
CA ALA A 33 16.08 0.61 7.21
C ALA A 33 16.47 -0.87 7.24
N ASP A 34 17.78 -1.16 7.39
CA ASP A 34 18.33 -2.50 7.57
C ASP A 34 17.76 -3.20 8.82
N GLU A 35 17.60 -2.48 9.92
CA GLU A 35 16.96 -2.99 11.14
C GLU A 35 15.49 -3.32 10.91
N LEU A 36 14.69 -2.34 10.45
CA LEU A 36 13.24 -2.50 10.32
C LEU A 36 12.86 -3.55 9.27
N MET A 37 13.56 -3.57 8.12
CA MET A 37 13.37 -4.61 7.12
C MET A 37 13.78 -5.98 7.67
N GLY A 38 14.89 -6.06 8.42
CA GLY A 38 15.32 -7.27 9.12
C GLY A 38 14.22 -7.84 10.03
N ILE A 39 13.69 -7.01 10.92
CA ILE A 39 12.62 -7.40 11.85
C ILE A 39 11.37 -7.85 11.09
N ALA A 40 11.00 -7.14 10.02
CA ALA A 40 9.84 -7.51 9.22
C ALA A 40 10.02 -8.90 8.59
N TYR A 41 11.16 -9.12 7.93
CA TYR A 41 11.51 -10.39 7.29
C TYR A 41 11.58 -11.55 8.29
N ASP A 42 12.23 -11.35 9.43
CA ASP A 42 12.37 -12.37 10.49
C ASP A 42 11.01 -12.74 11.10
N ARG A 43 10.01 -11.85 11.03
CA ARG A 43 8.61 -12.13 11.42
C ARG A 43 7.75 -12.71 10.31
N GLY A 44 8.35 -13.06 9.18
CA GLY A 44 7.70 -13.69 8.04
C GLY A 44 7.07 -12.72 7.04
N VAL A 45 7.33 -11.41 7.13
CA VAL A 45 6.93 -10.49 6.04
C VAL A 45 7.72 -10.86 4.79
N ASN A 46 7.00 -11.18 3.72
CA ASN A 46 7.60 -11.49 2.43
C ASN A 46 7.37 -10.39 1.39
N PHE A 47 6.54 -9.36 1.64
CA PHE A 47 6.27 -8.32 0.67
C PHE A 47 6.79 -6.94 1.10
N PHE A 48 7.62 -6.34 0.24
CA PHE A 48 8.23 -5.02 0.41
C PHE A 48 7.83 -4.08 -0.72
N ASP A 49 7.29 -2.91 -0.38
CA ASP A 49 6.71 -1.97 -1.35
C ASP A 49 7.51 -0.68 -1.50
N ASN A 50 7.73 -0.25 -2.75
CA ASN A 50 8.47 0.98 -3.10
C ASN A 50 7.87 1.70 -4.32
N ALA A 51 8.38 2.88 -4.69
CA ALA A 51 7.98 3.62 -5.88
C ALA A 51 9.08 4.58 -6.35
N GLU A 52 9.13 4.88 -7.64
CA GLU A 52 10.16 5.77 -8.22
C GLU A 52 10.19 7.15 -7.55
N VAL A 53 9.02 7.68 -7.18
CA VAL A 53 8.90 9.04 -6.64
C VAL A 53 9.32 9.14 -5.18
N TYR A 54 9.40 8.01 -4.47
CA TYR A 54 9.69 8.02 -3.04
C TYR A 54 11.11 8.51 -2.79
N ALA A 55 11.20 9.69 -2.17
CA ALA A 55 12.46 10.40 -1.98
C ALA A 55 13.27 10.56 -3.29
N LEU A 56 12.59 10.85 -4.41
CA LEU A 56 13.24 11.06 -5.70
C LEU A 56 14.13 9.87 -6.11
N GLY A 57 13.64 8.64 -5.89
CA GLY A 57 14.33 7.39 -6.20
C GLY A 57 15.32 6.92 -5.13
N GLU A 58 15.68 7.74 -4.14
CA GLU A 58 16.60 7.32 -3.07
C GLU A 58 16.04 6.19 -2.21
N SER A 59 14.72 6.12 -2.07
CA SER A 59 14.05 5.01 -1.37
C SER A 59 14.34 3.66 -2.02
N GLU A 60 14.34 3.59 -3.35
CA GLU A 60 14.68 2.36 -4.09
C GLU A 60 16.17 2.03 -3.98
N LYS A 61 17.04 3.04 -4.10
CA LYS A 61 18.50 2.84 -3.94
C LYS A 61 18.85 2.28 -2.57
N MET A 62 18.26 2.84 -1.53
CA MET A 62 18.51 2.42 -0.16
C MET A 62 17.97 1.00 0.07
N MET A 63 16.72 0.70 -0.34
CA MET A 63 16.18 -0.66 -0.23
C MET A 63 17.04 -1.68 -0.99
N GLY A 64 17.55 -1.34 -2.18
CA GLY A 64 18.48 -2.17 -2.93
C GLY A 64 19.80 -2.44 -2.20
N ARG A 65 20.39 -1.41 -1.56
CA ARG A 65 21.59 -1.58 -0.71
C ARG A 65 21.31 -2.50 0.48
N VAL A 66 20.18 -2.34 1.15
CA VAL A 66 19.77 -3.19 2.28
C VAL A 66 19.62 -4.65 1.83
N LEU A 67 18.87 -4.92 0.76
CA LEU A 67 18.67 -6.29 0.25
C LEU A 67 20.01 -6.95 -0.13
N LYS A 68 20.89 -6.23 -0.83
CA LYS A 68 22.23 -6.70 -1.18
C LYS A 68 23.09 -6.99 0.04
N LYS A 69 23.01 -6.17 1.09
CA LYS A 69 23.71 -6.39 2.37
C LYS A 69 23.17 -7.62 3.10
N LYS A 70 21.84 -7.77 3.16
CA LYS A 70 21.15 -8.88 3.83
C LYS A 70 21.42 -10.23 3.17
N LYS A 71 21.65 -10.26 1.85
CA LYS A 71 21.84 -11.48 1.06
C LYS A 71 20.70 -12.49 1.27
N TRP A 72 19.47 -12.00 1.46
CA TRP A 72 18.30 -12.87 1.44
C TRP A 72 18.19 -13.55 0.09
N ASP A 73 17.71 -14.80 0.11
CA ASP A 73 17.39 -15.50 -1.12
C ASP A 73 16.35 -14.70 -1.90
N ARG A 74 16.61 -14.38 -3.18
CA ARG A 74 15.69 -13.58 -4.00
C ARG A 74 14.31 -14.24 -4.11
N THR A 75 14.26 -15.56 -3.99
CA THR A 75 13.02 -16.34 -4.06
C THR A 75 12.19 -16.31 -2.77
N SER A 76 12.73 -15.82 -1.66
CA SER A 76 12.03 -15.81 -0.36
C SER A 76 11.21 -14.55 -0.10
N TYR A 77 11.39 -13.51 -0.92
CA TYR A 77 10.65 -12.26 -0.80
C TYR A 77 10.11 -11.78 -2.15
N THR A 78 9.11 -10.93 -2.05
CA THR A 78 8.46 -10.22 -3.14
C THR A 78 8.69 -8.73 -2.97
N ILE A 79 8.87 -8.04 -4.09
CA ILE A 79 9.12 -6.60 -4.10
C ILE A 79 8.31 -5.90 -5.18
N SER A 80 7.87 -4.68 -4.86
CA SER A 80 7.22 -3.80 -5.83
C SER A 80 7.96 -2.50 -6.09
N SER A 81 7.72 -1.96 -7.29
CA SER A 81 7.85 -0.53 -7.57
C SER A 81 6.61 -0.01 -8.30
N LYS A 82 6.50 1.31 -8.44
CA LYS A 82 5.40 1.99 -9.11
C LYS A 82 5.91 3.14 -9.96
N ALA A 83 5.32 3.27 -11.14
CA ALA A 83 5.60 4.36 -12.08
C ALA A 83 4.39 5.27 -12.24
N TYR A 84 4.65 6.58 -12.22
CA TYR A 84 3.76 7.64 -12.71
C TYR A 84 4.46 8.99 -12.62
N PHE A 85 5.02 9.34 -11.45
CA PHE A 85 5.45 10.70 -11.18
C PHE A 85 6.88 11.00 -11.63
N GLY A 86 7.66 9.99 -12.07
CA GLY A 86 9.10 10.13 -12.23
C GLY A 86 9.82 10.31 -10.90
N TRP A 87 11.14 10.12 -10.92
CA TRP A 87 12.00 10.31 -9.75
C TRP A 87 12.82 11.61 -9.80
N ARG A 88 12.82 12.35 -10.92
CA ARG A 88 13.60 13.60 -11.06
C ARG A 88 12.84 14.84 -10.55
N GLY A 89 11.64 14.65 -10.02
CA GLY A 89 10.85 15.71 -9.38
C GLY A 89 10.57 16.87 -10.34
N LYS A 90 10.93 18.10 -9.94
CA LYS A 90 10.72 19.31 -10.75
C LYS A 90 11.50 19.30 -12.06
N ASP A 91 12.55 18.48 -12.17
CA ASP A 91 13.40 18.38 -13.35
C ASP A 91 12.94 17.33 -14.36
N ASN A 92 11.80 16.65 -14.09
CA ASN A 92 11.20 15.71 -15.04
C ASN A 92 11.00 16.38 -16.42
N LYS A 93 11.43 15.66 -17.45
CA LYS A 93 11.18 15.99 -18.86
C LYS A 93 9.81 15.42 -19.29
N PRO A 94 9.28 15.82 -20.47
CA PRO A 94 7.91 15.48 -20.86
C PRO A 94 7.56 13.99 -20.83
N ASN A 95 8.51 13.10 -21.11
CA ASN A 95 8.30 11.64 -21.13
C ASN A 95 8.81 10.94 -19.84
N GLN A 96 8.93 11.67 -18.74
CA GLN A 96 9.38 11.17 -17.43
C GLN A 96 8.25 11.21 -16.37
N THR A 97 7.00 11.32 -16.82
CA THR A 97 5.78 11.31 -16.02
C THR A 97 4.66 10.62 -16.83
N GLY A 98 3.66 10.08 -16.15
CA GLY A 98 2.46 9.47 -16.74
C GLY A 98 2.59 7.97 -16.92
N LEU A 99 1.68 7.38 -17.70
CA LEU A 99 1.65 5.94 -18.00
C LEU A 99 1.93 5.60 -19.46
N SER A 100 2.52 6.54 -20.21
CA SER A 100 2.93 6.27 -21.59
C SER A 100 3.88 5.07 -21.63
N ARG A 101 3.89 4.36 -22.77
CA ARG A 101 4.81 3.25 -23.02
C ARG A 101 6.25 3.64 -22.74
N LYS A 102 6.64 4.85 -23.16
CA LYS A 102 8.00 5.36 -22.92
C LYS A 102 8.28 5.48 -21.43
N HIS A 103 7.42 6.14 -20.65
CA HIS A 103 7.68 6.31 -19.22
C HIS A 103 7.66 4.99 -18.47
N LEU A 104 6.65 4.14 -18.68
CA LEU A 104 6.54 2.84 -18.00
C LEU A 104 7.76 1.95 -18.24
N PHE A 105 8.24 1.89 -19.48
CA PHE A 105 9.41 1.08 -19.83
C PHE A 105 10.68 1.59 -19.16
N GLU A 106 10.94 2.90 -19.24
CA GLU A 106 12.12 3.53 -18.65
C GLU A 106 12.07 3.46 -17.12
N ALA A 107 10.94 3.78 -16.51
CA ALA A 107 10.74 3.74 -15.06
C ALA A 107 10.97 2.32 -14.50
N CYS A 108 10.51 1.27 -15.19
CA CYS A 108 10.79 -0.11 -14.81
C CYS A 108 12.30 -0.41 -14.83
N ASN A 109 12.99 -0.07 -15.93
CA ASN A 109 14.45 -0.29 -16.04
C ASN A 109 15.23 0.49 -14.97
N GLU A 110 14.86 1.75 -14.74
CA GLU A 110 15.52 2.60 -13.75
C GLU A 110 15.24 2.12 -12.32
N ALA A 111 14.03 1.60 -12.03
CA ALA A 111 13.71 0.99 -10.74
C ALA A 111 14.55 -0.26 -10.48
N LEU A 112 14.69 -1.16 -11.46
CA LEU A 112 15.55 -2.34 -11.37
C LEU A 112 17.01 -1.97 -11.07
N GLN A 113 17.54 -0.93 -11.73
CA GLN A 113 18.89 -0.43 -11.47
C GLN A 113 19.04 0.10 -10.04
N ARG A 114 18.10 0.93 -9.56
CA ARG A 114 18.15 1.48 -8.20
C ARG A 114 18.02 0.38 -7.14
N LEU A 115 17.11 -0.56 -7.35
CA LEU A 115 16.90 -1.70 -6.46
C LEU A 115 18.01 -2.76 -6.57
N GLN A 116 18.83 -2.72 -7.62
CA GLN A 116 19.87 -3.72 -7.90
C GLN A 116 19.29 -5.13 -8.05
N LEU A 117 18.21 -5.26 -8.84
CA LEU A 117 17.49 -6.50 -9.09
C LEU A 117 17.35 -6.77 -10.58
N ASP A 118 17.22 -8.06 -10.94
CA ASP A 118 16.98 -8.47 -12.32
C ASP A 118 15.49 -8.39 -12.72
N TYR A 119 14.58 -8.55 -11.75
CA TYR A 119 13.14 -8.45 -11.95
C TYR A 119 12.41 -7.95 -10.69
N LEU A 120 11.24 -7.34 -10.91
CA LEU A 120 10.25 -7.04 -9.86
C LEU A 120 9.18 -8.13 -9.82
N ASP A 121 8.72 -8.50 -8.63
CA ASP A 121 7.54 -9.39 -8.55
C ASP A 121 6.31 -8.63 -8.99
N LEU A 122 6.15 -7.40 -8.51
CA LEU A 122 4.97 -6.57 -8.71
C LEU A 122 5.36 -5.20 -9.29
N PHE A 123 4.75 -4.77 -10.40
CA PHE A 123 4.93 -3.41 -10.91
C PHE A 123 3.59 -2.70 -11.07
N PHE A 124 3.49 -1.49 -10.52
CA PHE A 124 2.23 -0.77 -10.44
C PHE A 124 2.21 0.47 -11.33
N CYS A 125 1.07 0.71 -11.98
CA CYS A 125 0.66 2.05 -12.41
C CYS A 125 0.26 2.85 -11.17
N HIS A 126 1.08 3.81 -10.74
CA HIS A 126 0.93 4.45 -9.42
C HIS A 126 -0.36 5.29 -9.29
N ARG A 127 -0.87 5.84 -10.39
CA ARG A 127 -2.14 6.59 -10.52
C ARG A 127 -2.76 6.30 -11.88
N PRO A 128 -4.07 6.52 -12.08
CA PRO A 128 -4.64 6.53 -13.43
C PRO A 128 -4.08 7.71 -14.24
N ASP A 129 -3.96 7.55 -15.55
CA ASP A 129 -3.53 8.60 -16.48
C ASP A 129 -4.59 8.80 -17.56
N VAL A 130 -5.34 9.88 -17.43
CA VAL A 130 -6.42 10.23 -18.37
C VAL A 130 -5.91 10.63 -19.76
N ASN A 131 -4.60 10.87 -19.90
CA ASN A 131 -4.00 11.30 -21.17
C ASN A 131 -3.42 10.12 -21.98
N VAL A 132 -3.41 8.91 -21.41
CA VAL A 132 -2.84 7.73 -22.05
C VAL A 132 -3.94 6.69 -22.24
N PRO A 133 -4.17 6.20 -23.48
CA PRO A 133 -5.14 5.13 -23.69
C PRO A 133 -4.81 3.91 -22.84
N ILE A 134 -5.81 3.35 -22.15
CA ILE A 134 -5.64 2.15 -21.31
C ILE A 134 -5.05 0.98 -22.12
N GLU A 135 -5.34 0.92 -23.42
CA GLU A 135 -4.76 -0.05 -24.35
C GLU A 135 -3.23 0.02 -24.39
N GLU A 136 -2.64 1.21 -24.46
CA GLU A 136 -1.18 1.38 -24.48
C GLU A 136 -0.56 0.92 -23.16
N VAL A 137 -1.23 1.19 -22.04
CA VAL A 137 -0.80 0.77 -20.70
C VAL A 137 -0.79 -0.76 -20.61
N VAL A 138 -1.90 -1.43 -20.95
CA VAL A 138 -2.02 -2.89 -20.86
C VAL A 138 -1.00 -3.58 -21.78
N TRP A 139 -0.82 -3.10 -23.01
CA TRP A 139 0.22 -3.61 -23.92
C TRP A 139 1.62 -3.47 -23.32
N THR A 140 1.93 -2.29 -22.75
CA THR A 140 3.25 -2.03 -22.19
C THR A 140 3.54 -2.92 -20.99
N MET A 141 2.59 -3.06 -20.06
CA MET A 141 2.74 -3.92 -18.89
C MET A 141 2.87 -5.39 -19.30
N HIS A 142 2.07 -5.85 -20.28
CA HIS A 142 2.23 -7.18 -20.85
C HIS A 142 3.62 -7.38 -21.45
N ASN A 143 4.15 -6.42 -22.21
CA ASN A 143 5.49 -6.53 -22.79
C ASN A 143 6.60 -6.58 -21.74
N LEU A 144 6.47 -5.86 -20.63
CA LEU A 144 7.42 -5.94 -19.51
C LEU A 144 7.41 -7.33 -18.87
N ILE A 145 6.25 -7.98 -18.78
CA ILE A 145 6.14 -9.38 -18.34
C ILE A 145 6.85 -10.32 -19.32
N GLN A 146 6.58 -10.18 -20.63
CA GLN A 146 7.23 -11.03 -21.65
C GLN A 146 8.76 -10.86 -21.68
N GLN A 147 9.27 -9.69 -21.27
CA GLN A 147 10.71 -9.44 -21.14
C GLN A 147 11.32 -10.00 -19.85
N GLY A 148 10.52 -10.57 -18.95
CA GLY A 148 10.97 -11.08 -17.65
C GLY A 148 11.37 -9.98 -16.65
N LYS A 149 11.06 -8.72 -16.93
CA LYS A 149 11.40 -7.58 -16.05
C LYS A 149 10.47 -7.47 -14.85
N ILE A 150 9.23 -7.90 -15.02
CA ILE A 150 8.21 -7.93 -13.98
C ILE A 150 7.49 -9.29 -14.04
N LEU A 151 7.08 -9.86 -12.90
CA LEU A 151 6.29 -11.10 -12.90
C LEU A 151 4.79 -10.81 -13.02
N TYR A 152 4.33 -9.78 -12.32
CA TYR A 152 2.94 -9.36 -12.28
C TYR A 152 2.85 -7.84 -12.36
N TRP A 153 1.70 -7.35 -12.83
CA TRP A 153 1.39 -5.94 -12.81
C TRP A 153 0.05 -5.66 -12.17
N GLY A 154 -0.09 -4.43 -11.68
CA GLY A 154 -1.30 -3.98 -11.03
C GLY A 154 -1.49 -2.47 -11.13
N THR A 155 -2.56 -2.01 -10.52
CA THR A 155 -2.98 -0.61 -10.52
C THR A 155 -2.92 -0.04 -9.11
N SER A 156 -2.90 1.28 -8.98
CA SER A 156 -2.92 1.97 -7.70
C SER A 156 -3.76 3.22 -7.80
N GLN A 157 -4.76 3.31 -6.93
CA GLN A 157 -5.74 4.38 -6.88
C GLN A 157 -6.67 4.47 -8.11
N TRP A 158 -6.79 3.41 -8.90
CA TRP A 158 -7.75 3.36 -10.02
C TRP A 158 -9.17 3.15 -9.49
N SER A 159 -10.18 3.48 -10.29
CA SER A 159 -11.59 3.14 -10.04
C SER A 159 -11.90 1.71 -10.47
N GLY A 160 -13.00 1.14 -9.96
CA GLY A 160 -13.47 -0.17 -10.41
C GLY A 160 -13.73 -0.21 -11.93
N ALA A 161 -14.20 0.90 -12.51
CA ALA A 161 -14.44 1.04 -13.94
C ALA A 161 -13.14 0.95 -14.77
N GLU A 162 -12.10 1.70 -14.39
CA GLU A 162 -10.80 1.68 -15.10
C GLU A 162 -10.13 0.30 -14.99
N ILE A 163 -10.22 -0.37 -13.83
CA ILE A 163 -9.69 -1.73 -13.65
C ILE A 163 -10.41 -2.72 -14.58
N MET A 164 -11.74 -2.64 -14.65
CA MET A 164 -12.53 -3.49 -15.56
C MET A 164 -12.25 -3.18 -17.03
N GLU A 165 -11.99 -1.93 -17.40
CA GLU A 165 -11.58 -1.57 -18.75
C GLU A 165 -10.22 -2.18 -19.11
N ALA A 166 -9.24 -2.14 -18.19
CA ALA A 166 -7.95 -2.80 -18.40
C ALA A 166 -8.10 -4.32 -18.60
N HIS A 167 -8.98 -4.97 -17.84
CA HIS A 167 -9.31 -6.39 -18.06
C HIS A 167 -10.00 -6.64 -19.41
N ARG A 168 -10.92 -5.77 -19.82
CA ARG A 168 -11.59 -5.86 -21.12
C ARG A 168 -10.57 -5.78 -22.27
N VAL A 169 -9.65 -4.82 -22.22
CA VAL A 169 -8.56 -4.69 -23.19
C VAL A 169 -7.68 -5.93 -23.19
N ALA A 170 -7.29 -6.42 -22.02
CA ALA A 170 -6.46 -7.60 -21.91
C ALA A 170 -7.14 -8.83 -22.55
N GLN A 171 -8.44 -9.02 -22.32
CA GLN A 171 -9.21 -10.08 -22.96
C GLN A 171 -9.32 -9.90 -24.48
N GLN A 172 -9.61 -8.68 -24.95
CA GLN A 172 -9.76 -8.38 -26.37
C GLN A 172 -8.50 -8.70 -27.18
N TYR A 173 -7.32 -8.43 -26.61
CA TYR A 173 -6.04 -8.59 -27.29
C TYR A 173 -5.22 -9.81 -26.81
N ASN A 174 -5.82 -10.70 -26.01
CA ASN A 174 -5.14 -11.86 -25.42
C ASN A 174 -3.86 -11.51 -24.62
N LEU A 175 -3.92 -10.41 -23.88
CA LEU A 175 -2.84 -9.92 -23.03
C LEU A 175 -3.07 -10.34 -21.57
N ILE A 176 -2.08 -10.06 -20.72
CA ILE A 176 -2.16 -10.31 -19.28
C ILE A 176 -2.75 -9.06 -18.63
N GLY A 177 -3.93 -9.19 -18.01
CA GLY A 177 -4.57 -8.12 -17.24
C GLY A 177 -3.94 -7.91 -15.86
N PRO A 178 -4.28 -6.83 -15.15
CA PRO A 178 -3.74 -6.56 -13.83
C PRO A 178 -4.21 -7.63 -12.84
N VAL A 179 -3.35 -8.02 -11.88
CA VAL A 179 -3.72 -9.04 -10.88
C VAL A 179 -4.01 -8.45 -9.51
N MET A 180 -3.63 -7.19 -9.29
CA MET A 180 -3.85 -6.50 -8.03
C MET A 180 -4.11 -4.99 -8.19
N GLU A 181 -4.76 -4.43 -7.17
CA GLU A 181 -4.91 -2.99 -6.95
C GLU A 181 -4.28 -2.60 -5.60
N GLN A 182 -3.72 -1.39 -5.52
CA GLN A 182 -3.16 -0.81 -4.30
C GLN A 182 -3.99 0.42 -3.85
N PRO A 183 -5.14 0.18 -3.19
CA PRO A 183 -6.01 1.27 -2.75
C PRO A 183 -5.68 1.71 -1.32
N GLN A 184 -6.14 2.91 -0.99
CA GLN A 184 -6.15 3.35 0.40
C GLN A 184 -7.30 2.62 1.11
N TYR A 185 -7.03 2.03 2.28
CA TYR A 185 -8.07 1.43 3.10
C TYR A 185 -7.76 1.60 4.58
N ASN A 186 -8.70 2.17 5.32
CA ASN A 186 -8.66 2.31 6.78
C ASN A 186 -10.07 2.63 7.29
N MET A 187 -10.23 2.73 8.60
CA MET A 187 -11.53 3.01 9.23
C MET A 187 -12.23 4.29 8.73
N PHE A 188 -11.51 5.24 8.12
CA PHE A 188 -12.07 6.47 7.53
C PHE A 188 -12.11 6.48 6.00
N GLU A 189 -11.53 5.49 5.33
CA GLU A 189 -11.45 5.39 3.87
C GLU A 189 -11.84 3.97 3.47
N ARG A 190 -13.12 3.79 3.09
CA ARG A 190 -13.76 2.47 2.98
C ARG A 190 -14.39 2.20 1.62
N PHE A 191 -14.78 3.25 0.90
CA PHE A 191 -15.62 3.17 -0.30
C PHE A 191 -15.05 2.22 -1.35
N LYS A 192 -13.75 2.33 -1.67
CA LYS A 192 -13.12 1.50 -2.70
C LYS A 192 -13.22 0.00 -2.39
N MET A 193 -12.84 -0.40 -1.18
CA MET A 193 -12.80 -1.80 -0.77
C MET A 193 -14.16 -2.41 -0.43
N GLU A 194 -15.06 -1.60 0.10
CA GLU A 194 -16.36 -2.08 0.62
C GLU A 194 -17.54 -1.77 -0.31
N GLN A 195 -17.29 -1.10 -1.44
CA GLN A 195 -18.34 -0.79 -2.42
C GLN A 195 -17.84 -0.88 -3.87
N ASP A 196 -16.93 0.00 -4.30
CA ASP A 196 -16.49 0.11 -5.71
C ASP A 196 -15.92 -1.21 -6.25
N TYR A 197 -15.07 -1.89 -5.47
CA TYR A 197 -14.37 -3.09 -5.93
C TYR A 197 -15.12 -4.40 -5.67
N LEU A 198 -16.29 -4.39 -5.03
CA LEU A 198 -17.05 -5.64 -4.79
C LEU A 198 -17.33 -6.41 -6.09
N PRO A 199 -17.76 -5.77 -7.20
CA PRO A 199 -17.91 -6.46 -8.48
C PRO A 199 -16.57 -6.88 -9.08
N VAL A 200 -15.50 -6.11 -8.87
CA VAL A 200 -14.15 -6.41 -9.39
C VAL A 200 -13.60 -7.68 -8.74
N PHE A 201 -13.68 -7.80 -7.42
CA PHE A 201 -13.30 -9.02 -6.69
C PHE A 201 -14.08 -10.24 -7.21
N LYS A 202 -15.39 -10.10 -7.37
CA LYS A 202 -16.26 -11.18 -7.86
C LYS A 202 -15.94 -11.60 -9.30
N ASN A 203 -15.75 -10.64 -10.20
CA ASN A 203 -15.71 -10.90 -11.64
C ASN A 203 -14.31 -11.29 -12.13
N VAL A 204 -13.27 -10.63 -11.62
CA VAL A 204 -11.89 -10.83 -12.10
C VAL A 204 -10.97 -11.42 -11.05
N GLY A 205 -11.40 -11.53 -9.78
CA GLY A 205 -10.61 -12.14 -8.71
C GLY A 205 -9.36 -11.33 -8.36
N LEU A 206 -9.49 -10.01 -8.30
CA LEU A 206 -8.39 -9.08 -8.04
C LEU A 206 -7.88 -9.20 -6.59
N GLY A 207 -6.55 -9.20 -6.41
CA GLY A 207 -5.93 -9.07 -5.09
C GLY A 207 -5.76 -7.62 -4.67
N THR A 208 -5.52 -7.34 -3.37
CA THR A 208 -5.24 -5.97 -2.94
C THR A 208 -4.06 -5.85 -1.98
N THR A 209 -3.22 -4.86 -2.23
CA THR A 209 -2.15 -4.45 -1.32
C THR A 209 -2.53 -3.09 -0.70
N ILE A 210 -3.33 -3.07 0.38
CA ILE A 210 -3.88 -1.79 0.87
C ILE A 210 -2.80 -0.92 1.54
N TRP A 211 -2.93 0.39 1.44
CA TRP A 211 -1.99 1.34 2.06
C TRP A 211 -2.67 2.30 3.04
N SER A 212 -1.85 2.87 3.93
CA SER A 212 -2.28 3.72 5.05
C SER A 212 -3.39 3.11 5.93
N PRO A 213 -3.21 1.87 6.45
CA PRO A 213 -4.17 1.29 7.41
C PRO A 213 -4.33 2.16 8.67
N LEU A 214 -3.31 2.96 9.00
CA LEU A 214 -3.31 3.89 10.13
C LEU A 214 -3.64 5.34 9.77
N ALA A 215 -4.06 5.63 8.52
CA ALA A 215 -4.35 6.99 8.05
C ALA A 215 -3.21 7.99 8.37
N ALA A 216 -2.00 7.71 7.88
CA ALA A 216 -0.78 8.49 8.19
C ALA A 216 -0.42 8.58 9.69
N GLY A 217 -0.93 7.65 10.51
CA GLY A 217 -0.73 7.62 11.96
C GLY A 217 -1.85 8.28 12.74
N PHE A 218 -2.90 8.78 12.07
CA PHE A 218 -4.08 9.34 12.72
C PHE A 218 -4.77 8.31 13.64
N LEU A 219 -4.90 7.07 13.17
CA LEU A 219 -5.46 5.94 13.89
C LEU A 219 -4.49 5.31 14.91
N THR A 220 -3.56 6.10 15.48
CA THR A 220 -2.79 5.66 16.66
C THR A 220 -3.18 6.43 17.92
N GLY A 221 -4.09 7.40 17.82
CA GLY A 221 -4.51 8.26 18.94
C GLY A 221 -3.48 9.31 19.36
N LYS A 222 -2.28 9.35 18.74
CA LYS A 222 -1.20 10.29 19.11
C LYS A 222 -1.51 11.76 18.84
N TYR A 223 -2.62 12.03 18.13
CA TYR A 223 -3.08 13.36 17.78
C TYR A 223 -4.27 13.83 18.63
N ASN A 224 -4.71 13.03 19.60
CA ASN A 224 -5.91 13.34 20.40
C ASN A 224 -5.78 14.63 21.22
N ASP A 225 -4.56 14.96 21.63
CA ASP A 225 -4.24 16.11 22.50
C ASP A 225 -3.39 17.18 21.79
N GLY A 226 -3.38 17.17 20.44
CA GLY A 226 -2.57 18.07 19.62
C GLY A 226 -1.57 17.34 18.72
N ILE A 227 -0.80 18.07 17.92
CA ILE A 227 0.15 17.51 16.95
C ILE A 227 1.54 17.43 17.56
N PRO A 228 2.10 16.22 17.79
CA PRO A 228 3.47 16.10 18.29
C PRO A 228 4.50 16.57 17.25
N ALA A 229 5.57 17.23 17.71
CA ALA A 229 6.59 17.84 16.84
C ALA A 229 7.39 16.83 16.00
N ASP A 230 7.58 15.60 16.50
CA ASP A 230 8.28 14.51 15.82
C ASP A 230 7.36 13.66 14.91
N SER A 231 6.09 14.06 14.79
CA SER A 231 5.07 13.28 14.09
C SER A 231 5.03 13.59 12.60
N ARG A 232 4.45 12.66 11.81
CA ARG A 232 4.31 12.80 10.36
C ARG A 232 3.55 14.05 9.92
N LEU A 233 2.52 14.45 10.69
CA LEU A 233 1.70 15.63 10.38
C LEU A 233 2.35 16.96 10.78
N ALA A 234 3.49 16.93 11.46
CA ALA A 234 4.31 18.11 11.76
C ALA A 234 5.44 18.33 10.73
N LEU A 235 5.57 17.43 9.74
CA LEU A 235 6.62 17.53 8.72
C LEU A 235 6.27 18.62 7.69
N GLU A 236 7.23 19.50 7.40
CA GLU A 236 7.12 20.50 6.33
C GLU A 236 6.81 19.81 4.98
N GLY A 237 5.85 20.36 4.23
CA GLY A 237 5.35 19.79 2.98
C GLY A 237 4.22 18.76 3.15
N PHE A 238 3.81 18.45 4.38
CA PHE A 238 2.69 17.55 4.69
C PHE A 238 1.45 18.27 5.26
N ASP A 239 1.35 19.59 5.10
CA ASP A 239 0.20 20.38 5.58
C ASP A 239 -1.13 19.86 5.02
N TRP A 240 -1.14 19.45 3.74
CA TRP A 240 -2.32 18.84 3.11
C TRP A 240 -2.79 17.55 3.80
N LEU A 241 -1.87 16.75 4.39
CA LEU A 241 -2.26 15.58 5.19
C LEU A 241 -2.85 16.00 6.53
N LYS A 242 -2.28 17.03 7.15
CA LYS A 242 -2.79 17.58 8.41
C LYS A 242 -4.24 18.06 8.21
N ASP A 243 -4.49 18.88 7.21
CA ASP A 243 -5.83 19.42 6.93
C ASP A 243 -6.85 18.33 6.55
N ARG A 244 -6.40 17.26 5.88
CA ARG A 244 -7.25 16.12 5.53
C ARG A 244 -7.70 15.31 6.77
N TRP A 245 -6.82 15.13 7.77
CA TRP A 245 -7.07 14.22 8.89
C TRP A 245 -7.51 14.92 10.18
N ILE A 246 -6.92 16.07 10.48
CA ILE A 246 -7.20 16.82 11.71
C ILE A 246 -8.47 17.63 11.52
N GLN A 247 -9.59 16.94 11.72
CA GLN A 247 -10.94 17.50 11.72
C GLN A 247 -11.62 17.08 13.02
N ASP A 248 -12.28 18.01 13.72
CA ASP A 248 -12.86 17.76 15.05
C ASP A 248 -13.78 16.52 15.06
N ALA A 249 -14.63 16.39 14.05
CA ALA A 249 -15.52 15.24 13.90
C ALA A 249 -14.78 13.90 13.79
N LYS A 250 -13.59 13.87 13.19
CA LYS A 250 -12.75 12.66 13.08
C LYS A 250 -12.00 12.41 14.39
N LEU A 251 -11.48 13.46 15.03
CA LEU A 251 -10.76 13.35 16.30
C LEU A 251 -11.65 12.77 17.40
N GLU A 252 -12.91 13.20 17.50
CA GLU A 252 -13.85 12.65 18.48
C GLU A 252 -14.11 11.15 18.24
N LYS A 253 -14.15 10.72 16.98
CA LYS A 253 -14.23 9.28 16.64
C LYS A 253 -12.97 8.54 17.05
N VAL A 254 -11.78 9.10 16.80
CA VAL A 254 -10.49 8.50 17.22
C VAL A 254 -10.40 8.38 18.75
N LYS A 255 -10.85 9.39 19.51
CA LYS A 255 -10.91 9.32 20.98
C LYS A 255 -11.80 8.15 21.44
N LYS A 256 -13.01 8.03 20.89
CA LYS A 256 -13.92 6.90 21.20
C LYS A 256 -13.31 5.54 20.84
N LEU A 257 -12.66 5.44 19.68
CA LEU A 257 -11.94 4.21 19.29
C LEU A 257 -10.75 3.92 20.22
N THR A 258 -10.08 4.95 20.72
CA THR A 258 -8.99 4.82 21.70
C THR A 258 -9.51 4.22 23.00
N GLU A 259 -10.66 4.67 23.49
CA GLU A 259 -11.29 4.09 24.68
C GLU A 259 -11.72 2.64 24.46
N LEU A 260 -12.29 2.32 23.30
CA LEU A 260 -12.60 0.94 22.93
C LEU A 260 -11.35 0.06 22.90
N ALA A 261 -10.26 0.52 22.29
CA ALA A 261 -9.00 -0.22 22.27
C ALA A 261 -8.45 -0.49 23.69
N LYS A 262 -8.55 0.49 24.60
CA LYS A 262 -8.18 0.32 26.01
C LYS A 262 -9.03 -0.75 26.71
N GLN A 263 -10.34 -0.78 26.47
CA GLN A 263 -11.23 -1.80 27.04
C GLN A 263 -10.86 -3.21 26.57
N LEU A 264 -10.37 -3.33 25.34
CA LEU A 264 -9.87 -4.59 24.76
C LEU A 264 -8.41 -4.90 25.15
N ASN A 265 -7.76 -4.05 25.95
CA ASN A 265 -6.35 -4.15 26.34
C ASN A 265 -5.37 -4.22 25.14
N VAL A 266 -5.65 -3.45 24.09
CA VAL A 266 -4.83 -3.37 22.87
C VAL A 266 -4.56 -1.90 22.51
N SER A 267 -3.57 -1.67 21.64
CA SER A 267 -3.36 -0.33 21.09
C SER A 267 -4.38 -0.01 20.00
N LEU A 268 -4.72 1.27 19.80
CA LEU A 268 -5.57 1.66 18.68
C LEU A 268 -4.91 1.33 17.33
N ALA A 269 -3.58 1.38 17.24
CA ALA A 269 -2.85 1.05 16.02
C ALA A 269 -3.05 -0.44 15.64
N SER A 270 -2.85 -1.35 16.59
CA SER A 270 -3.07 -2.79 16.36
C SER A 270 -4.54 -3.10 16.07
N LEU A 271 -5.49 -2.45 16.75
CA LEU A 271 -6.92 -2.58 16.48
C LEU A 271 -7.29 -2.10 15.06
N ALA A 272 -6.78 -0.95 14.62
CA ALA A 272 -7.04 -0.40 13.30
C ALA A 272 -6.48 -1.29 12.18
N ILE A 273 -5.26 -1.80 12.34
CA ILE A 273 -4.67 -2.74 11.38
C ILE A 273 -5.45 -4.05 11.36
N ALA A 274 -5.78 -4.62 12.51
CA ALA A 274 -6.57 -5.84 12.62
C ALA A 274 -7.92 -5.69 11.92
N TRP A 275 -8.59 -4.54 12.10
CA TRP A 275 -9.83 -4.23 11.41
C TRP A 275 -9.67 -4.24 9.88
N THR A 276 -8.59 -3.66 9.34
CA THR A 276 -8.37 -3.67 7.89
C THR A 276 -8.14 -5.08 7.34
N ILE A 277 -7.32 -5.90 8.01
CA ILE A 277 -7.00 -7.26 7.53
C ILE A 277 -8.07 -8.30 7.85
N LYS A 278 -9.11 -7.94 8.63
CA LYS A 278 -10.33 -8.75 8.81
C LYS A 278 -11.15 -8.84 7.51
N ASN A 279 -11.05 -7.85 6.64
CA ASN A 279 -11.69 -7.88 5.33
C ASN A 279 -11.02 -8.97 4.45
N PRO A 280 -11.78 -9.97 3.97
CA PRO A 280 -11.21 -11.09 3.21
C PRO A 280 -10.64 -10.67 1.85
N ASN A 281 -11.05 -9.51 1.33
CA ASN A 281 -10.51 -8.97 0.08
C ASN A 281 -9.17 -8.26 0.27
N VAL A 282 -8.71 -8.07 1.53
CA VAL A 282 -7.37 -7.56 1.82
C VAL A 282 -6.38 -8.73 1.78
N THR A 283 -5.62 -8.85 0.69
CA THR A 283 -4.48 -9.78 0.62
C THR A 283 -3.40 -9.37 1.60
N THR A 284 -3.01 -8.10 1.61
CA THR A 284 -1.96 -7.59 2.52
C THR A 284 -2.18 -6.12 2.87
N ALA A 285 -1.82 -5.74 4.09
CA ALA A 285 -1.78 -4.36 4.55
C ALA A 285 -0.34 -3.85 4.65
N ILE A 286 -0.03 -2.80 3.87
CA ILE A 286 1.30 -2.20 3.82
C ILE A 286 1.49 -1.33 5.07
N LEU A 287 2.37 -1.78 5.95
CA LEU A 287 2.75 -1.08 7.16
C LEU A 287 3.80 -0.01 6.86
N GLY A 288 3.77 1.07 7.63
CA GLY A 288 4.85 2.02 7.72
C GLY A 288 5.27 2.17 9.18
N ALA A 289 6.57 2.16 9.44
CA ALA A 289 7.14 2.38 10.77
C ALA A 289 8.39 3.24 10.65
N THR A 290 8.62 4.11 11.64
CA THR A 290 9.85 4.93 11.76
C THR A 290 10.73 4.49 12.94
N LYS A 291 10.28 3.49 13.71
CA LYS A 291 11.01 2.90 14.83
C LYS A 291 10.51 1.49 15.11
N ARG A 292 11.38 0.66 15.68
CA ARG A 292 11.09 -0.75 16.02
C ARG A 292 9.80 -0.92 16.84
N SER A 293 9.59 -0.08 17.85
CA SER A 293 8.42 -0.19 18.73
C SER A 293 7.08 -0.02 18.00
N GLN A 294 7.02 0.80 16.94
CA GLN A 294 5.81 0.90 16.10
C GLN A 294 5.59 -0.37 15.30
N LEU A 295 6.66 -0.94 14.75
CA LEU A 295 6.57 -2.16 13.98
C LEU A 295 6.15 -3.34 14.88
N ASP A 296 6.74 -3.44 16.07
CA ASP A 296 6.35 -4.42 17.11
C ASP A 296 4.87 -4.31 17.49
N ASP A 297 4.37 -3.09 17.68
CA ASP A 297 2.96 -2.87 18.00
C ASP A 297 2.03 -3.19 16.82
N ASN A 298 2.43 -2.85 15.60
CA ASN A 298 1.67 -3.18 14.39
C ASN A 298 1.50 -4.70 14.20
N PHE A 299 2.54 -5.49 14.52
CA PHE A 299 2.47 -6.95 14.38
C PHE A 299 1.48 -7.61 15.35
N LYS A 300 1.19 -7.00 16.50
CA LYS A 300 0.15 -7.49 17.43
C LYS A 300 -1.23 -7.51 16.79
N ALA A 301 -1.45 -6.79 15.69
CA ALA A 301 -2.72 -6.83 14.95
C ALA A 301 -3.14 -8.27 14.58
N LEU A 302 -2.18 -9.18 14.37
CA LEU A 302 -2.47 -10.60 14.12
C LEU A 302 -3.17 -11.26 15.31
N ASP A 303 -2.75 -10.94 16.53
CA ASP A 303 -3.36 -11.45 17.77
C ASP A 303 -4.70 -10.76 18.07
N VAL A 304 -4.87 -9.51 17.63
CA VAL A 304 -6.11 -8.74 17.81
C VAL A 304 -7.24 -9.24 16.91
N LEU A 305 -6.95 -9.93 15.80
CA LEU A 305 -7.98 -10.44 14.88
C LEU A 305 -9.05 -11.31 15.54
N GLN A 306 -8.66 -12.11 16.54
CA GLN A 306 -9.57 -12.98 17.29
C GLN A 306 -10.50 -12.21 18.23
N LEU A 307 -10.12 -10.98 18.61
CA LEU A 307 -10.91 -10.09 19.47
C LEU A 307 -11.99 -9.31 18.70
N LEU A 308 -11.91 -9.29 17.36
CA LEU A 308 -12.91 -8.65 16.50
C LEU A 308 -14.16 -9.53 16.34
N THR A 309 -14.89 -9.70 17.44
CA THR A 309 -16.20 -10.36 17.47
C THR A 309 -17.27 -9.47 16.79
N PRO A 310 -18.44 -10.03 16.42
CA PRO A 310 -19.54 -9.23 15.87
C PRO A 310 -19.94 -8.03 16.75
N GLU A 311 -19.88 -8.19 18.07
CA GLU A 311 -20.20 -7.13 19.03
C GLU A 311 -19.17 -6.00 18.98
N VAL A 312 -17.87 -6.34 18.97
CA VAL A 312 -16.79 -5.35 18.86
C VAL A 312 -16.85 -4.62 17.52
N LEU A 313 -17.11 -5.35 16.43
CA LEU A 313 -17.30 -4.76 15.11
C LEU A 313 -18.50 -3.80 15.09
N ALA A 314 -19.64 -4.18 15.70
CA ALA A 314 -20.79 -3.30 15.81
C ALA A 314 -20.48 -2.01 16.60
N GLN A 315 -19.68 -2.10 17.67
CA GLN A 315 -19.22 -0.91 18.40
C GLN A 315 -18.34 -0.01 17.54
N ILE A 316 -17.41 -0.59 16.76
CA ILE A 316 -16.59 0.17 15.80
C ILE A 316 -17.49 0.87 14.78
N GLU A 317 -18.46 0.17 14.20
CA GLU A 317 -19.41 0.76 13.23
C GLU A 317 -20.25 1.88 13.84
N ASN A 318 -20.70 1.73 15.09
CA ASN A 318 -21.46 2.76 15.81
C ASN A 318 -20.63 4.01 16.10
N ILE A 319 -19.31 3.87 16.28
CA ILE A 319 -18.40 5.02 16.44
C ILE A 319 -18.13 5.67 15.08
N LEU A 320 -17.86 4.87 14.05
CA LEU A 320 -17.42 5.35 12.75
C LEU A 320 -18.55 5.96 11.91
N GLN A 321 -19.73 5.34 11.92
CA GLN A 321 -20.93 5.83 11.20
C GLN A 321 -20.65 6.26 9.76
N ASN A 322 -19.80 5.49 9.06
CA ASN A 322 -19.34 5.79 7.71
C ASN A 322 -19.29 4.54 6.82
N LYS A 323 -20.01 3.48 7.22
CA LYS A 323 -20.11 2.25 6.44
C LYS A 323 -20.66 2.61 5.06
N PRO A 324 -19.94 2.30 3.97
CA PRO A 324 -20.44 2.59 2.63
C PRO A 324 -21.77 1.88 2.39
N SER A 325 -22.75 2.60 1.88
CA SER A 325 -24.05 2.07 1.48
C SER A 325 -24.18 2.20 -0.04
N MET A 326 -24.57 1.10 -0.70
CA MET A 326 -25.10 1.21 -2.06
C MET A 326 -26.52 1.78 -1.96
N ASP A 327 -26.66 3.09 -2.17
CA ASP A 327 -27.97 3.66 -2.45
C ASP A 327 -28.28 3.36 -3.92
N LEU A 328 -28.98 2.25 -4.16
CA LEU A 328 -29.42 1.81 -5.49
C LEU A 328 -30.75 2.49 -5.87
N ALA A 329 -30.89 3.76 -5.52
CA ALA A 329 -32.09 4.56 -5.80
C ALA A 329 -32.20 4.91 -7.29
#